data_AF-A0A101WWS0-F1
#
_entry.id   AF-A0A101WWS0-F1
#
_cell.length_a   1.000
_cell.length_b   1.000
_cell.length_c   1.000
_cell.angle_alpha   90.00
_cell.angle_beta   90.00
_cell.angle_gamma   90.00
#
_symmetry.space_group_name_H-M   'P 1'
#
loop_
_entity.id
_entity.type
_entity.pdbx_description
1 polymer ?
#
loop_
_entity_poly.entity_id
_entity_poly.type
_entity_poly.pdbx_seq_one_letter_code
_entity_poly.pdbx_strand_id
1 'polypeptide(L)'
;MINQPPEEAPTLVRDFLSRSVGVVSLPLLTSVRRRAVRVGVWWSLDPLRRGLLEAAIAYLRGGFRFRSPRAMAMVRDALIEALTLLLMRSVRFLAFILGLRLAEKLGRALNRVFRVWEIIAMGIQWLNTPPTHRVQP
;
A
#
# COMPACT_ATOMS: atom_id res chain seq x y z
N MET A 1 4.94 -5.90 -23.38
CA MET A 1 4.05 -6.60 -22.43
C MET A 1 4.13 -5.89 -21.10
N ILE A 2 3.03 -5.32 -20.60
CA ILE A 2 3.00 -4.71 -19.27
C ILE A 2 3.05 -5.88 -18.27
N ASN A 3 4.12 -5.97 -17.49
CA ASN A 3 4.25 -6.90 -16.37
C ASN A 3 3.11 -6.60 -15.38
N GLN A 4 1.97 -7.27 -15.54
CA GLN A 4 0.92 -7.21 -14.54
C GLN A 4 1.51 -7.76 -13.23
N PRO A 5 1.39 -7.01 -12.12
CA PRO A 5 1.77 -7.56 -10.83
C PRO A 5 0.93 -8.83 -10.56
N PRO A 6 1.46 -9.81 -9.82
CA PRO A 6 0.72 -11.04 -9.53
C PRO A 6 -0.65 -10.71 -8.92
N GLU A 7 -1.66 -11.56 -9.16
CA GLU A 7 -3.02 -11.36 -8.63
C GLU A 7 -3.04 -11.15 -7.11
N GLU A 8 -2.02 -11.65 -6.41
CA GLU A 8 -1.81 -11.54 -4.97
C GLU A 8 -1.19 -10.20 -4.51
N ALA A 9 -0.52 -9.46 -5.39
CA ALA A 9 0.12 -8.19 -5.06
C ALA A 9 -0.81 -7.15 -4.41
N PRO A 10 -2.03 -6.88 -4.92
CA PRO A 10 -2.93 -5.92 -4.27
C PRO A 10 -3.28 -6.35 -2.84
N THR A 11 -3.45 -7.65 -2.60
CA THR A 11 -3.72 -8.21 -1.26
C THR A 11 -2.53 -8.01 -0.34
N LEU A 12 -1.31 -8.35 -0.79
CA LEU A 12 -0.08 -8.15 -0.01
C LEU A 12 0.15 -6.68 0.36
N VAL A 13 -0.06 -5.78 -0.60
CA VAL A 13 0.05 -4.33 -0.37
C VAL A 13 -1.00 -3.89 0.66
N ARG A 14 -2.25 -4.31 0.49
CA ARG A 14 -3.34 -3.96 1.40
C ARG A 14 -3.09 -4.48 2.81
N ASP A 15 -2.60 -5.71 2.96
CA ASP A 15 -2.29 -6.32 4.26
C ASP A 15 -1.13 -5.61 4.96
N PHE A 16 -0.10 -5.22 4.21
CA PHE A 16 1.02 -4.43 4.72
C PHE A 16 0.53 -3.06 5.21
N LEU A 17 -0.28 -2.37 4.41
CA LEU A 17 -0.85 -1.07 4.77
C LEU A 17 -1.80 -1.18 5.96
N SER A 18 -2.59 -2.25 6.05
CA SER A 18 -3.51 -2.50 7.17
C SER A 18 -2.78 -2.75 8.48
N ARG A 19 -1.49 -3.11 8.46
CA ARG A 19 -0.65 -3.20 9.65
C ARG A 19 0.12 -1.90 9.92
N SER A 20 0.52 -1.19 8.86
CA SER A 20 1.42 -0.04 8.94
C SER A 20 0.71 1.30 9.15
N VAL A 21 -0.51 1.45 8.62
CA VAL A 21 -1.31 2.68 8.75
C VAL A 21 -2.01 2.66 10.11
N GLY A 22 -1.35 3.20 11.13
CA GLY A 22 -1.89 3.32 12.48
C GLY A 22 -2.65 4.63 12.72
N VAL A 23 -2.19 5.74 12.13
CA VAL A 23 -2.73 7.09 12.40
C VAL A 23 -3.19 7.76 11.10
N VAL A 24 -4.43 8.25 11.09
CA VAL A 24 -4.95 9.11 10.04
C VAL A 24 -4.78 10.56 10.46
N SER A 25 -4.05 11.34 9.65
CA SER A 25 -3.76 12.74 9.91
C SER A 25 -3.99 13.60 8.68
N LEU A 26 -4.24 14.90 8.90
CA LEU A 26 -4.44 15.86 7.80
C LEU A 26 -3.25 15.91 6.82
N PRO A 27 -1.97 15.95 7.26
CA PRO A 27 -0.84 15.93 6.33
C PRO A 27 -0.80 14.67 5.48
N LEU A 28 -1.04 13.50 6.09
CA LEU A 28 -1.07 12.22 5.38
C LEU A 28 -2.18 12.22 4.32
N LEU A 29 -3.42 12.52 4.70
CA LEU A 29 -4.55 12.57 3.78
C LEU A 29 -4.32 13.56 2.63
N THR A 30 -3.81 14.76 2.93
CA THR A 30 -3.53 15.79 1.91
C THR A 30 -2.42 15.35 0.95
N SER A 31 -1.36 14.73 1.47
CA SER A 31 -0.25 14.24 0.64
C SER A 31 -0.67 13.09 -0.28
N VAL A 32 -1.47 12.15 0.24
CA VAL A 32 -2.01 11.02 -0.53
C VAL A 32 -2.96 11.53 -1.58
N ARG A 33 -3.92 12.41 -1.24
CA ARG A 33 -4.81 13.06 -2.22
C ARG A 33 -4.02 13.71 -3.34
N ARG A 34 -3.07 14.60 -3.01
CA ARG A 34 -2.25 15.32 -4.00
C ARG A 34 -1.52 14.36 -4.93
N ARG A 35 -0.91 13.31 -4.38
CA ARG A 35 -0.15 12.33 -5.18
C ARG A 35 -1.06 11.44 -6.01
N ALA A 36 -2.19 11.00 -5.47
CA ALA A 36 -3.18 10.19 -6.16
C ALA A 36 -3.79 10.94 -7.36
N VAL A 37 -4.07 12.24 -7.22
CA VAL A 37 -4.53 13.10 -8.33
C VAL A 37 -3.45 13.21 -9.40
N ARG A 38 -2.19 13.50 -9.01
CA ARG A 38 -1.07 13.63 -9.96
C ARG A 38 -0.82 12.36 -10.76
N VAL A 39 -0.97 11.19 -10.15
CA VAL A 39 -0.77 9.88 -10.80
C VAL A 39 -2.05 9.39 -11.49
N GLY A 40 -3.16 10.13 -11.39
CA GLY A 40 -4.43 9.80 -12.04
C GLY A 40 -5.27 8.73 -11.33
N VAL A 41 -4.81 8.14 -10.24
CA VAL A 41 -5.51 7.06 -9.51
C VAL A 41 -6.64 7.56 -8.61
N TRP A 42 -6.71 8.87 -8.33
CA TRP A 42 -7.77 9.45 -7.50
C TRP A 42 -9.17 9.19 -8.05
N TRP A 43 -9.29 9.14 -9.38
CA TRP A 43 -10.57 8.93 -10.08
C TRP A 43 -10.95 7.45 -10.16
N SER A 44 -10.03 6.54 -9.85
CA SER A 44 -10.26 5.09 -9.80
C SER A 44 -10.74 4.60 -8.43
N LEU A 45 -10.78 5.46 -7.43
CA LEU A 45 -11.32 5.15 -6.11
C LEU A 45 -12.84 4.97 -6.17
N ASP A 46 -13.35 4.10 -5.29
CA ASP A 46 -14.79 4.05 -5.02
C ASP A 46 -15.33 5.47 -4.72
N PRO A 47 -16.40 5.93 -5.41
CA PRO A 47 -16.89 7.30 -5.26
C PRO A 47 -17.27 7.67 -3.83
N LEU A 48 -17.82 6.74 -3.05
CA LEU A 48 -18.21 6.98 -1.65
C LEU A 48 -16.98 7.14 -0.78
N ARG A 49 -15.97 6.28 -0.93
CA ARG A 49 -14.70 6.37 -0.20
C ARG A 49 -13.93 7.64 -0.57
N ARG A 50 -13.93 8.03 -1.84
CA ARG A 50 -13.37 9.31 -2.29
C ARG A 50 -14.07 10.50 -1.64
N GLY A 51 -15.39 10.51 -1.62
CA GLY A 51 -16.19 11.53 -0.95
C GLY A 51 -15.90 11.60 0.55
N LEU A 52 -15.78 10.46 1.21
CA LEU A 52 -15.39 10.36 2.62
C LEU A 52 -14.00 10.97 2.86
N LEU A 53 -13.02 10.72 2.00
CA LEU A 53 -11.68 11.31 2.12
C LEU A 53 -11.69 12.83 1.94
N GLU A 54 -12.42 13.36 0.96
CA GLU A 54 -12.56 14.82 0.78
C GLU A 54 -13.25 15.47 2.00
N ALA A 55 -14.34 14.86 2.49
CA ALA A 55 -15.03 15.33 3.69
C ALA A 55 -14.12 15.28 4.94
N ALA A 56 -13.34 14.20 5.11
CA ALA A 56 -12.40 14.08 6.20
C ALA A 56 -11.28 15.13 6.13
N ILE A 57 -10.77 15.43 4.93
CA ILE A 57 -9.78 16.50 4.74
C ILE A 57 -10.38 17.85 5.10
N ALA A 58 -11.59 18.17 4.63
CA ALA A 58 -12.27 19.42 4.96
C ALA A 58 -12.53 19.54 6.48
N TYR A 59 -13.00 18.46 7.11
CA TYR A 59 -13.25 18.41 8.56
C TYR A 59 -11.97 18.66 9.37
N LEU A 60 -10.87 17.96 9.05
CA LEU A 60 -9.61 18.14 9.78
C LEU A 60 -8.96 19.51 9.53
N ARG A 61 -9.16 20.12 8.35
CA ARG A 61 -8.72 21.50 8.08
C ARG A 61 -9.41 22.53 8.97
N GLY A 62 -10.66 22.26 9.38
CA GLY A 62 -11.37 23.07 10.35
C GLY A 62 -10.85 22.94 11.79
N GLY A 63 -9.79 22.17 12.04
CA GLY A 63 -9.22 21.95 13.37
C GLY A 63 -9.95 20.90 14.20
N PHE A 64 -10.97 20.25 13.64
CA PHE A 64 -11.74 19.22 14.33
C PHE A 64 -10.97 17.91 14.46
N ARG A 65 -11.40 17.05 15.40
CA ARG A 65 -10.84 15.71 15.62
C ARG A 65 -11.96 14.69 15.66
N PHE A 66 -11.76 13.54 15.02
CA PHE A 66 -12.70 12.43 15.09
C PHE A 66 -12.74 11.85 16.51
N ARG A 67 -13.92 11.91 17.15
CA ARG A 67 -14.17 11.22 18.43
C ARG A 67 -14.65 9.79 18.25
N SER A 68 -15.34 9.51 17.15
CA SER A 68 -15.86 8.17 16.86
C SER A 68 -14.76 7.26 16.32
N PRO A 69 -14.44 6.14 16.99
CA PRO A 69 -13.46 5.19 16.50
C PRO A 69 -13.91 4.53 15.18
N ARG A 70 -15.23 4.32 15.01
CA ARG A 70 -15.80 3.76 13.78
C ARG A 70 -15.62 4.72 12.60
N ALA A 71 -15.86 6.02 12.79
CA ALA A 71 -15.63 7.01 11.74
C ALA A 71 -14.14 7.04 11.34
N MET A 72 -13.24 6.99 12.33
CA MET A 72 -11.81 6.92 12.07
C MET A 72 -11.42 5.66 11.28
N ALA A 73 -11.98 4.50 11.63
CA ALA A 73 -11.75 3.26 10.91
C ALA A 73 -12.22 3.34 9.45
N MET A 74 -13.38 3.94 9.18
CA MET A 74 -13.87 4.12 7.80
C MET A 74 -12.95 5.02 6.97
N VAL A 75 -12.47 6.14 7.53
CA VAL A 75 -11.52 7.03 6.85
C VAL A 75 -10.19 6.32 6.61
N ARG A 76 -9.73 5.54 7.60
CA ARG A 76 -8.52 4.72 7.50
C ARG A 76 -8.63 3.68 6.37
N ASP A 77 -9.75 2.99 6.26
CA ASP A 77 -9.95 1.99 5.22
C ASP A 77 -10.00 2.62 3.82
N ALA A 78 -10.65 3.78 3.68
CA ALA A 78 -10.63 4.55 2.44
C ALA A 78 -9.20 5.03 2.09
N LEU A 79 -8.42 5.45 3.09
CA LEU A 79 -7.02 5.83 2.91
C LEU A 79 -6.16 4.63 2.49
N ILE A 80 -6.38 3.44 3.06
CA ILE A 80 -5.68 2.22 2.69
C ILE A 80 -5.96 1.86 1.23
N GLU A 81 -7.20 2.01 0.74
CA GLU A 81 -7.49 1.81 -0.68
C GLU A 81 -6.72 2.79 -1.57
N ALA A 82 -6.76 4.09 -1.23
CA ALA A 82 -6.03 5.11 -1.98
C ALA A 82 -4.53 4.85 -2.03
N LEU A 83 -3.94 4.44 -0.90
CA LEU A 83 -2.54 4.03 -0.84
C LEU A 83 -2.27 2.76 -1.63
N THR A 84 -3.18 1.78 -1.61
CA THR A 84 -3.03 0.53 -2.38
C THR A 84 -2.96 0.84 -3.86
N LEU A 85 -3.93 1.58 -4.40
CA LEU A 85 -3.96 1.97 -5.82
C LEU A 85 -2.71 2.79 -6.21
N LEU A 86 -2.29 3.69 -5.33
CA LEU A 86 -1.11 4.54 -5.56
C LEU A 86 0.19 3.73 -5.57
N LEU A 87 0.37 2.83 -4.60
CA LEU A 87 1.60 2.08 -4.42
C LEU A 87 1.74 0.91 -5.38
N MET A 88 0.63 0.38 -5.89
CA MET A 88 0.61 -0.57 -7.00
C MET A 88 1.26 -0.03 -8.28
N ARG A 89 1.41 1.30 -8.43
CA ARG A 89 2.15 1.92 -9.54
C ARG A 89 3.66 1.96 -9.34
N SER A 90 4.16 1.67 -8.14
CA SER A 90 5.58 1.75 -7.82
C SER A 90 6.24 0.38 -7.87
N VAL A 91 7.04 0.13 -8.92
CA VAL A 91 7.81 -1.12 -9.08
C VAL A 91 8.73 -1.36 -7.87
N ARG A 92 9.39 -0.30 -7.36
CA ARG A 92 10.28 -0.40 -6.20
C ARG A 92 9.52 -0.83 -4.94
N PHE A 93 8.32 -0.30 -4.72
CA PHE A 93 7.51 -0.68 -3.57
C PHE A 93 6.98 -2.11 -3.71
N LEU A 94 6.51 -2.49 -4.90
CA LEU A 94 6.10 -3.87 -5.18
C LEU A 94 7.25 -4.85 -4.93
N ALA A 95 8.45 -4.54 -5.42
CA ALA A 95 9.64 -5.34 -5.14
C ALA A 95 9.92 -5.42 -3.63
N PHE A 96 9.84 -4.30 -2.91
CA PHE A 96 10.03 -4.33 -1.46
C PHE A 96 9.03 -5.26 -0.75
N ILE A 97 7.74 -5.18 -1.09
CA ILE A 97 6.70 -5.99 -0.44
C ILE A 97 6.83 -7.47 -0.77
N LEU A 98 7.06 -7.81 -2.04
CA LEU A 98 7.29 -9.19 -2.46
C LEU A 98 8.56 -9.75 -1.82
N GLY A 99 9.63 -8.98 -1.84
CA GLY A 99 10.88 -9.31 -1.17
C GLY A 99 10.71 -9.51 0.33
N LEU A 100 9.90 -8.67 1.00
CA LEU A 100 9.65 -8.76 2.43
C LEU A 100 8.96 -10.09 2.76
N ARG A 101 7.98 -10.47 1.95
CA ARG A 101 7.27 -11.74 2.09
C ARG A 101 8.19 -12.94 1.88
N LEU A 102 9.02 -12.91 0.83
CA LEU A 102 10.01 -13.95 0.57
C LEU A 102 11.06 -14.03 1.69
N ALA A 103 11.52 -12.89 2.19
CA ALA A 103 12.47 -12.81 3.29
C ALA A 103 11.88 -13.32 4.61
N GLU A 104 10.58 -13.12 4.88
CA GLU A 104 9.91 -13.73 6.03
C GLU A 104 9.86 -15.26 5.91
N LYS A 105 9.60 -15.80 4.71
CA LYS A 105 9.54 -17.25 4.46
C LYS A 105 10.92 -17.89 4.57
N LEU A 106 11.90 -17.33 3.87
CA LEU A 106 13.30 -17.80 3.86
C LEU A 106 14.00 -17.54 5.20
N GLY A 107 13.72 -16.42 5.86
CA GLY A 107 14.32 -16.06 7.13
C GLY A 107 13.95 -17.03 8.24
N ARG A 108 12.71 -17.54 8.24
CA ARG A 108 12.28 -18.63 9.13
C ARG A 108 13.00 -19.95 8.82
N ALA A 109 13.17 -20.28 7.54
CA ALA A 109 13.83 -21.52 7.12
C ALA A 109 15.35 -21.52 7.36
N LEU A 110 16.00 -20.37 7.16
CA LEU A 110 17.46 -20.22 7.22
C LEU A 110 17.95 -19.59 8.54
N ASN A 111 17.03 -19.23 9.45
CA ASN A 111 17.30 -18.47 10.67
C ASN A 111 18.16 -17.21 10.41
N ARG A 112 17.81 -16.46 9.36
CA ARG A 112 18.57 -15.29 8.88
C ARG A 112 17.69 -14.05 8.81
N VAL A 113 18.24 -12.92 9.24
CA VAL A 113 17.64 -11.60 9.05
C VAL A 113 18.25 -10.96 7.80
N PHE A 114 17.39 -10.51 6.89
CA PHE A 114 17.81 -9.84 5.66
C PHE A 114 17.84 -8.32 5.83
N ARG A 115 18.84 -7.67 5.23
CA ARG A 115 18.92 -6.20 5.11
C ARG A 115 17.92 -5.70 4.08
N VAL A 116 17.51 -4.43 4.20
CA VAL A 116 16.51 -3.82 3.31
C VAL A 116 16.87 -3.91 1.83
N TRP A 117 18.15 -3.74 1.48
CA TRP A 117 18.58 -3.85 0.09
C TRP A 117 18.50 -5.29 -0.45
N GLU A 118 18.77 -6.30 0.38
CA GLU A 118 18.63 -7.72 0.01
C GLU A 118 17.16 -8.06 -0.24
N ILE A 119 16.27 -7.55 0.60
CA ILE A 119 14.81 -7.67 0.46
C ILE A 119 14.37 -7.09 -0.89
N ILE A 120 14.76 -5.84 -1.19
CA ILE A 120 14.40 -5.19 -2.47
C ILE A 120 14.97 -5.97 -3.66
N ALA A 121 16.24 -6.38 -3.59
CA ALA A 121 16.89 -7.13 -4.67
C ALA A 121 16.17 -8.46 -4.94
N MET A 122 15.79 -9.19 -3.89
CA MET A 122 15.04 -10.43 -3.97
C MET A 122 13.67 -10.23 -4.64
N GLY A 123 12.96 -9.16 -4.28
CA GLY A 123 11.69 -8.83 -4.93
C GLY A 123 11.84 -8.40 -6.39
N ILE A 124 12.91 -7.70 -6.75
CA ILE A 124 13.22 -7.37 -8.16
C ILE A 124 13.51 -8.66 -8.93
N GLN A 125 14.35 -9.55 -8.39
CA GLN A 125 14.64 -10.84 -8.99
C GLN A 125 13.36 -11.65 -9.22
N TRP A 126 12.47 -11.69 -8.22
CA TRP A 126 11.18 -12.35 -8.33
C TRP A 126 10.29 -11.76 -9.41
N LEU A 127 10.17 -10.43 -9.47
CA LEU A 127 9.38 -9.74 -10.52
C LEU A 127 9.92 -10.03 -11.93
N ASN A 128 11.24 -10.11 -12.08
CA ASN A 128 11.90 -10.43 -13.35
C ASN A 128 11.87 -11.93 -13.69
N THR A 129 11.58 -12.81 -12.72
CA THR A 129 11.48 -14.24 -12.95
C THR A 129 10.20 -14.54 -13.74
N PRO A 130 10.22 -15.35 -14.80
CA PRO A 130 9.01 -15.74 -15.53
C PRO A 130 8.03 -16.50 -14.64
N PRO A 131 6.70 -16.36 -14.81
CA PRO A 131 5.69 -17.00 -13.95
C PRO A 131 5.88 -18.51 -13.75
N THR A 132 6.35 -19.22 -14.78
CA THR A 132 6.63 -20.66 -14.75
C THR A 132 7.71 -21.08 -13.76
N HIS A 133 8.60 -20.15 -13.37
CA HIS A 133 9.73 -20.41 -12.48
C HIS A 133 9.62 -19.65 -11.15
N ARG A 134 8.50 -18.98 -10.89
CA ARG A 134 8.32 -18.20 -9.66
C ARG A 134 8.02 -19.11 -8.48
N VAL A 135 8.74 -18.88 -7.39
CA VAL A 135 8.41 -19.43 -6.08
C VAL A 135 7.24 -18.63 -5.50
N GLN A 136 6.20 -19.26 -4.97
CA GLN A 136 5.08 -18.54 -4.37
C GLN A 136 5.54 -17.79 -3.10
N PRO A 137 5.26 -16.47 -3.00
CA PRO A 137 5.70 -15.63 -1.88
C PRO A 137 4.99 -15.94 -0.56
#